data_AF-A0A7W9CIZ6-F1
#
_entry.id   AF-A0A7W9CIZ6-F1
#
_cell.length_a   1.000
_cell.length_b   1.000
_cell.length_c   1.000
_cell.angle_alpha   90.00
_cell.angle_beta   90.00
_cell.angle_gamma   90.00
#
_symmetry.space_group_name_H-M   'P 1'
#
loop_
_entity.id
_entity.type
_entity.pdbx_description
1 polymer ?
#
loop_
_entity_poly.entity_id
_entity_poly.type
_entity_poly.pdbx_seq_one_letter_code
_entity_poly.pdbx_strand_id
1 'polypeptide(L)'
;MSALFSSGHVVDLILIVMVIEAGWLLTRKSRFGRDRMQPLDIALAFLPGVCLLLALRVALTGGPWPWVAVAVTASFPFHLLDLARRRAR
;
A
#
# COMPACT_ATOMS: atom_id res chain seq x y z
N MET A 1 7.43 -5.85 25.16
CA MET A 1 6.42 -5.34 24.21
C MET A 1 6.85 -4.07 23.46
N SER A 2 7.87 -3.31 23.89
CA SER A 2 8.33 -2.07 23.26
C SER A 2 9.35 -2.22 22.11
N ALA A 3 10.09 -3.33 22.03
CA ALA A 3 11.14 -3.50 21.02
C ALA A 3 10.60 -3.57 19.58
N LEU A 4 9.40 -4.17 19.39
CA LEU A 4 8.78 -4.32 18.07
C LEU A 4 8.26 -3.00 17.49
N PHE A 5 7.78 -2.10 18.34
CA PHE A 5 7.38 -0.75 17.95
C PHE A 5 8.60 0.17 17.77
N SER A 6 9.67 -0.04 18.55
CA SER A 6 10.90 0.75 18.47
C SER A 6 11.75 0.48 17.22
N SER A 7 11.71 -0.74 16.66
CA SER A 7 12.49 -1.06 15.45
C SER A 7 11.78 -0.76 14.13
N GLY A 8 10.48 -0.42 14.15
CA GLY A 8 9.69 -0.27 12.92
C GLY A 8 9.37 -1.60 12.19
N HIS A 9 9.76 -2.75 12.74
CA HIS A 9 9.50 -4.07 12.16
C HIS A 9 8.01 -4.41 12.05
N VAL A 10 7.16 -3.78 12.86
CA VAL A 10 5.70 -3.92 12.72
C VAL A 10 5.24 -3.49 11.32
N VAL A 11 5.91 -2.49 10.73
CA VAL A 11 5.59 -2.02 9.38
C VAL A 11 6.03 -3.03 8.33
N ASP A 12 7.19 -3.67 8.50
CA ASP A 12 7.65 -4.72 7.59
C ASP A 12 6.65 -5.89 7.56
N LEU A 13 6.14 -6.28 8.73
CA LEU A 13 5.14 -7.33 8.84
C LEU A 13 3.85 -6.99 8.08
N ILE A 14 3.35 -5.76 8.23
CA ILE A 14 2.15 -5.31 7.53
C ILE A 14 2.40 -5.25 6.01
N LEU A 15 3.56 -4.76 5.58
CA LEU A 15 3.95 -4.75 4.16
C LEU A 15 4.00 -6.17 3.58
N ILE A 16 4.54 -7.14 4.32
CA ILE A 16 4.55 -8.56 3.91
C ILE A 16 3.12 -9.08 3.75
N VAL A 17 2.23 -8.82 4.71
CA VAL A 17 0.82 -9.23 4.64
C VAL A 17 0.13 -8.59 3.43
N MET A 18 0.33 -7.29 3.17
CA MET A 18 -0.22 -6.62 2.00
C MET A 18 0.25 -7.25 0.68
N VAL A 19 1.53 -7.62 0.58
CA VAL A 19 2.06 -8.30 -0.62
C VAL A 19 1.42 -9.68 -0.79
N ILE A 20 1.23 -10.43 0.31
CA ILE A 20 0.55 -11.73 0.28
C ILE A 20 -0.91 -11.57 -0.16
N GLU A 21 -1.63 -10.58 0.38
CA GLU A 21 -3.03 -10.31 0.00
C GLU A 21 -3.15 -9.89 -1.46
N ALA A 22 -2.26 -9.00 -1.94
CA ALA A 22 -2.21 -8.61 -3.34
C ALA A 22 -1.94 -9.81 -4.25
N GLY A 23 -0.98 -10.68 -3.88
CA GLY A 23 -0.69 -11.92 -4.61
C GLY A 23 -1.85 -12.91 -4.58
N TRP A 24 -2.54 -13.03 -3.44
CA TRP A 24 -3.74 -13.86 -3.30
C TRP A 24 -4.88 -13.36 -4.20
N LEU A 25 -5.12 -12.05 -4.24
CA LEU A 25 -6.10 -11.43 -5.12
C LEU A 25 -5.75 -11.61 -6.61
N LEU A 26 -4.47 -11.55 -6.97
CA LEU A 26 -4.00 -11.79 -8.34
C LEU A 26 -4.13 -13.25 -8.78
N THR A 27 -3.87 -14.20 -7.87
CA THR A 27 -3.97 -15.64 -8.15
C THR A 27 -5.40 -16.15 -8.12
N ARG A 28 -6.31 -15.46 -7.42
CA ARG A 28 -7.75 -15.73 -7.44
C ARG A 28 -8.36 -15.23 -8.75
N LYS A 29 -8.05 -15.95 -9.83
CA LYS A 29 -8.56 -15.75 -11.19
C LYS A 29 -10.09 -15.78 -11.17
N SER A 30 -10.72 -14.59 -11.17
CA SER A 30 -12.13 -14.28 -11.49
C SER A 30 -13.07 -15.50 -11.43
N ARG A 31 -13.30 -16.06 -10.24
CA ARG A 31 -14.36 -17.08 -10.04
C ARG A 31 -15.75 -16.44 -10.02
N PHE A 32 -15.81 -15.11 -9.85
CA PHE A 32 -16.99 -14.27 -10.03
C PHE A 32 -16.86 -13.54 -11.38
N GLY A 33 -17.90 -13.60 -12.20
CA GLY A 33 -17.85 -13.26 -13.61
C GLY A 33 -17.53 -11.80 -13.94
N ARG A 34 -16.95 -11.66 -15.13
CA ARG A 34 -16.98 -10.50 -16.04
C ARG A 34 -16.11 -9.28 -15.77
N ASP A 35 -15.65 -9.02 -14.55
CA ASP A 35 -14.61 -7.99 -14.32
C ASP A 35 -13.29 -8.61 -13.87
N ARG A 36 -12.42 -8.84 -14.85
CA ARG A 36 -11.02 -9.17 -14.61
C ARG A 36 -10.37 -7.93 -13.98
N MET A 37 -10.34 -7.87 -12.64
CA MET A 37 -9.58 -6.85 -11.92
C MET A 37 -8.17 -6.84 -12.50
N GLN A 38 -7.80 -5.73 -13.14
CA GLN A 38 -6.50 -5.68 -13.77
C GLN A 38 -5.46 -5.62 -12.65
N PRO A 39 -4.27 -6.24 -12.82
CA PRO A 39 -3.21 -6.14 -11.83
C PRO A 39 -2.90 -4.71 -11.42
N LEU A 40 -3.15 -3.76 -12.34
CA LEU A 40 -2.98 -2.34 -12.12
C LEU A 40 -4.03 -1.73 -11.19
N ASP A 41 -5.27 -2.22 -11.15
CA ASP A 41 -6.29 -1.75 -10.19
C ASP A 41 -5.93 -2.21 -8.77
N ILE A 42 -5.44 -3.45 -8.63
CA ILE A 42 -4.96 -3.98 -7.36
C ILE A 42 -3.74 -3.18 -6.89
N ALA A 43 -2.78 -2.90 -7.80
CA ALA A 43 -1.62 -2.08 -7.47
C ALA A 43 -2.04 -0.68 -6.99
N LEU A 44 -2.90 0.02 -7.73
CA LEU A 44 -3.34 1.36 -7.38
C LEU A 44 -4.15 1.44 -6.09
N ALA A 45 -4.88 0.37 -5.74
CA ALA A 45 -5.57 0.28 -4.45
C ALA A 45 -4.60 0.10 -3.27
N PHE A 46 -3.51 -0.65 -3.45
CA PHE A 46 -2.54 -0.96 -2.38
C PHE A 46 -1.42 0.08 -2.26
N LEU A 47 -1.04 0.75 -3.36
CA LEU A 47 0.05 1.72 -3.41
C LEU A 47 -0.05 2.84 -2.36
N PRO A 48 -1.23 3.45 -2.12
CA PRO A 48 -1.34 4.46 -1.09
C PRO A 48 -1.10 3.92 0.32
N GLY A 49 -1.58 2.71 0.61
CA GLY A 49 -1.32 2.04 1.89
C GLY A 49 0.17 1.75 2.08
N VAL A 50 0.86 1.30 1.03
CA VAL A 50 2.32 1.10 1.03
C VAL A 50 3.05 2.42 1.31
N CYS A 51 2.67 3.50 0.64
CA CYS A 51 3.25 4.83 0.87
C CYS A 51 3.08 5.28 2.33
N LEU A 52 1.89 5.13 2.91
CA LEU A 52 1.64 5.51 4.31
C LEU A 52 2.41 4.62 5.30
N LEU A 53 2.54 3.33 5.04
CA LEU A 53 3.36 2.42 5.84
C LEU A 53 4.84 2.79 5.77
N LEU A 54 5.38 3.08 4.59
CA LEU A 54 6.76 3.56 4.44
C LEU A 54 6.99 4.88 5.19
N ALA A 55 6.05 5.81 5.11
CA ALA A 55 6.10 7.06 5.88
C ALA A 55 6.13 6.78 7.40
N LEU A 56 5.28 5.86 7.86
CA LEU A 56 5.23 5.42 9.25
C LEU A 56 6.54 4.75 9.69
N ARG A 57 7.15 3.92 8.84
CA ARG A 57 8.44 3.29 9.15
C ARG A 57 9.53 4.34 9.34
N VAL A 58 9.64 5.28 8.41
CA VAL A 58 10.63 6.36 8.48
C VAL A 58 10.40 7.19 9.75
N ALA A 59 9.14 7.51 10.08
CA ALA A 59 8.81 8.24 11.29
C ALA A 59 9.18 7.48 12.57
N LEU A 60 8.94 6.16 12.62
CA LEU A 60 9.25 5.31 13.78
C LEU A 60 10.76 5.08 13.97
N THR A 61 11.53 5.00 12.89
CA THR A 61 12.98 4.78 12.95
C THR A 61 13.78 6.07 13.15
N GLY A 62 13.12 7.21 13.39
CA GLY A 62 13.77 8.52 13.53
C GLY A 62 14.42 9.02 12.23
N GLY A 63 13.91 8.58 11.08
CA GLY A 63 14.43 8.97 9.78
C GLY A 63 14.15 10.43 9.41
N PRO A 64 14.77 10.94 8.33
CA PRO A 64 14.61 12.33 7.94
C PRO A 64 13.17 12.66 7.54
N TRP A 65 12.61 13.74 8.10
CA TRP A 65 11.25 14.21 7.83
C TRP A 65 10.91 14.42 6.32
N PRO A 66 11.84 14.77 5.41
CA PRO A 66 11.49 14.94 4.01
C PRO A 66 10.96 13.66 3.36
N TRP A 67 11.45 12.49 3.78
CA TRP A 67 11.00 11.20 3.27
C TRP A 67 9.58 10.87 3.72
N VAL A 68 9.21 11.24 4.95
CA VAL A 68 7.84 11.12 5.45
C VAL A 68 6.90 12.01 4.63
N ALA A 69 7.30 13.28 4.39
CA ALA A 69 6.51 14.21 3.59
C ALA A 69 6.31 13.71 2.16
N VAL A 70 7.38 13.26 1.48
CA VAL A 70 7.29 12.71 0.13
C VAL A 70 6.37 11.49 0.07
N ALA A 71 6.49 10.55 1.01
CA ALA A 71 5.66 9.35 1.03
C ALA A 71 4.18 9.66 1.29
N VAL A 72 3.88 10.59 2.20
CA VAL A 72 2.51 11.04 2.48
C VAL A 72 1.94 11.80 1.28
N THR A 73 2.68 12.76 0.71
CA THR A 73 2.22 13.51 -0.46
C THR A 73 2.05 12.62 -1.68
N ALA A 74 2.89 11.60 -1.87
CA ALA A 74 2.75 10.61 -2.94
C ALA A 74 1.53 9.70 -2.77
N SER A 75 1.04 9.47 -1.55
CA SER A 75 -0.17 8.65 -1.32
C SER A 75 -1.44 9.27 -1.92
N PHE A 76 -1.49 10.60 -2.02
CA PHE A 76 -2.63 11.34 -2.53
C PHE A 76 -2.86 11.18 -4.06
N PRO A 77 -1.86 11.40 -4.95
CA PRO A 77 -2.03 11.15 -6.37
C PRO A 77 -2.33 9.68 -6.65
N PHE A 78 -1.81 8.71 -5.87
CA PHE A 78 -2.18 7.31 -6.05
C PHE A 78 -3.66 7.03 -5.76
N HIS A 79 -4.23 7.64 -4.71
CA HIS A 79 -5.68 7.57 -4.46
C HIS A 79 -6.49 8.20 -5.60
N LEU A 80 -6.08 9.36 -6.09
CA LEU A 80 -6.75 10.04 -7.19
C LEU A 80 -6.74 9.20 -8.48
N LEU A 81 -5.61 8.57 -8.80
CA LEU A 81 -5.47 7.69 -9.96
C LEU A 81 -6.34 6.43 -9.83
N ASP A 82 -6.41 5.82 -8.64
CA ASP A 82 -7.31 4.69 -8.38
C ASP A 82 -8.78 5.08 -8.56
N LEU A 83 -9.19 6.20 -7.94
CA LEU A 83 -10.57 6.70 -8.03
C LEU A 83 -10.96 7.08 -9.46
N ALA A 84 -10.07 7.76 -10.19
CA ALA A 84 -10.30 8.14 -11.58
C ALA A 84 -10.48 6.91 -12.48
N ARG A 85 -9.66 5.86 -12.28
CA ARG A 85 -9.78 4.60 -13.02
C ARG A 85 -11.04 3.83 -12.69
N ARG A 86 -11.42 3.75 -11.42
CA ARG A 86 -12.66 3.09 -11.00
C ARG A 86 -13.89 3.79 -11.54
N ARG A 87 -13.86 5.12 -11.64
CA ARG A 87 -14.96 5.93 -12.18
C ARG A 87 -15.06 5.88 -13.71
N ALA A 88 -13.97 5.54 -14.39
CA ALA A 88 -13.92 5.42 -15.85
C ALA A 88 -14.35 4.02 -16.37
N ARG A 89 -14.48 3.03 -15.48
CA ARG A 89 -15.07 1.71 -15.78
C ARG A 89 -16.58 1.77 -15.62
#